data_AF-A0A151U374-F1
#
_entry.id   AF-A0A151U374-F1
#
_cell.length_a   1.000
_cell.length_b   1.000
_cell.length_c   1.000
_cell.angle_alpha   90.00
_cell.angle_beta   90.00
_cell.angle_gamma   90.00
#
_symmetry.space_group_name_H-M   'P 1'
#
loop_
_entity.id
_entity.type
_entity.pdbx_description
1 polymer ?
#
loop_
_entity_poly.entity_id
_entity_poly.type
_entity_poly.pdbx_seq_one_letter_code
_entity_poly.pdbx_strand_id
1 'polypeptide(L)'
;MKRSVGSPSFYMYQSFFRDLGVCLPLTQFECDFLNYVNAAPSQLHPNSWGFLRAFEVLCTVLGVEVSLRVFLSFYQLKAGAPPYGTLSLNGGKEGGLFTPYS
;
A
#
# COMPACT_ATOMS: atom_id res chain seq x y z
N MET A 1 20.77 14.62 31.17
CA MET A 1 20.39 14.87 29.76
C MET A 1 19.10 14.12 29.47
N LYS A 2 17.95 14.83 29.36
CA LYS A 2 16.70 14.21 28.93
C LYS A 2 16.82 13.89 27.44
N ARG A 3 16.84 12.61 27.09
CA ARG A 3 16.75 12.15 25.69
C ARG A 3 15.36 12.60 25.22
N SER A 4 15.26 13.62 24.37
CA SER A 4 14.00 13.90 23.69
C SER A 4 13.74 12.68 22.82
N VAL A 5 12.79 11.84 23.22
CA VAL A 5 12.24 10.83 22.32
C VAL A 5 11.59 11.65 21.21
N GLY A 6 12.31 11.80 20.09
CA GLY A 6 11.76 12.43 18.90
C GLY A 6 10.48 11.67 18.55
N SER A 7 9.42 12.41 18.22
CA SER A 7 8.17 11.83 17.75
C SER A 7 8.48 10.77 16.69
N PRO A 8 7.87 9.57 16.76
CA PRO A 8 8.16 8.51 15.79
C PRO A 8 7.85 9.04 14.38
N SER A 9 8.90 9.27 13.61
CA SER A 9 8.85 9.79 12.24
C SER A 9 9.24 8.68 11.28
N PHE A 10 8.49 8.53 10.19
CA PHE A 10 8.80 7.60 9.12
C PHE A 10 9.01 8.37 7.81
N TYR A 11 9.85 7.84 6.94
CA TYR A 11 10.05 8.39 5.60
C TYR A 11 8.97 7.87 4.66
N MET A 12 8.52 8.71 3.74
CA MET A 12 7.56 8.35 2.69
C MET A 12 7.91 9.13 1.43
N TYR A 13 7.66 8.57 0.25
CA TYR A 13 7.96 9.28 -1.00
C TYR A 13 6.96 10.43 -1.22
N GLN A 14 7.42 11.53 -1.79
CA GLN A 14 6.56 12.71 -2.02
C GLN A 14 5.44 12.44 -3.04
N SER A 15 5.69 11.55 -4.01
CA SER A 15 4.71 11.13 -5.02
C SER A 15 3.48 10.44 -4.43
N PHE A 16 3.56 9.90 -3.20
CA PHE A 16 2.39 9.34 -2.51
C PHE A 16 1.28 10.35 -2.28
N PHE A 17 1.66 11.53 -1.80
CA PHE A 17 0.71 12.60 -1.51
C PHE A 17 0.27 13.31 -2.79
N ARG A 18 1.21 13.51 -3.72
CA ARG A 18 0.97 14.33 -4.91
C ARG A 18 0.26 13.57 -6.04
N ASP A 19 0.69 12.34 -6.32
CA ASP A 19 0.28 11.61 -7.53
C ASP A 19 -0.65 10.43 -7.21
N LEU A 20 -0.58 9.88 -6.00
CA LEU A 20 -1.41 8.75 -5.55
C LEU A 20 -2.54 9.15 -4.59
N GLY A 21 -2.57 10.42 -4.15
CA GLY A 21 -3.62 10.94 -3.26
C GLY A 21 -3.70 10.25 -1.89
N VAL A 22 -2.60 9.66 -1.42
CA VAL A 22 -2.54 9.05 -0.08
C VAL A 22 -2.57 10.19 0.94
N CYS A 23 -3.50 10.12 1.89
CA CYS A 23 -3.65 11.09 2.97
C CYS A 23 -3.26 10.46 4.31
N LEU A 24 -2.66 11.25 5.20
CA LEU A 24 -2.46 10.84 6.59
C LEU A 24 -3.62 11.38 7.46
N PRO A 25 -4.05 10.64 8.50
CA PRO A 25 -3.59 9.29 8.87
C PRO A 25 -4.00 8.23 7.84
N LEU A 26 -3.17 7.19 7.70
CA LEU A 26 -3.47 6.05 6.83
C LEU A 26 -4.79 5.40 7.23
N THR A 27 -5.49 4.79 6.28
CA THR A 27 -6.72 4.07 6.58
C THR A 27 -6.43 2.80 7.37
N GLN A 28 -7.45 2.27 8.06
CA GLN A 28 -7.31 1.00 8.78
C GLN A 28 -6.89 -0.13 7.83
N PHE A 29 -7.43 -0.15 6.60
CA PHE A 29 -7.08 -1.14 5.59
C PHE A 29 -5.61 -1.05 5.14
N GLU A 30 -5.10 0.16 4.89
CA GLU A 30 -3.69 0.38 4.55
C GLU A 30 -2.78 -0.08 5.68
N CYS A 31 -3.16 0.20 6.94
CA CYS A 31 -2.43 -0.25 8.12
C CYS A 31 -2.46 -1.78 8.25
N ASP A 32 -3.62 -2.41 8.05
CA ASP A 32 -3.77 -3.87 8.10
C ASP A 32 -2.95 -4.56 7.02
N PHE A 33 -2.91 -3.98 5.81
CA PHE A 33 -2.05 -4.47 4.73
C PHE A 33 -0.57 -4.37 5.10
N LEU A 34 -0.11 -3.21 5.57
CA LEU A 34 1.29 -3.01 5.97
C LEU A 34 1.71 -3.94 7.12
N ASN A 35 0.81 -4.17 8.09
CA ASN A 35 0.99 -5.13 9.16
C ASN A 35 1.06 -6.56 8.64
N TYR A 36 0.20 -6.93 7.68
CA TYR A 36 0.20 -8.25 7.06
C TYR A 36 1.49 -8.56 6.30
N VAL A 37 2.02 -7.58 5.57
CA VAL A 37 3.30 -7.73 4.85
C VAL A 37 4.52 -7.45 5.71
N ASN A 38 4.31 -7.06 6.98
CA ASN A 38 5.34 -6.65 7.93
C ASN A 38 6.36 -5.66 7.34
N ALA A 39 5.85 -4.64 6.64
CA ALA A 39 6.68 -3.67 5.93
C ALA A 39 6.31 -2.23 6.31
N ALA A 40 7.31 -1.36 6.33
CA ALA A 40 7.09 0.07 6.49
C ALA A 40 6.47 0.67 5.22
N PRO A 41 5.71 1.79 5.33
CA PRO A 41 5.16 2.51 4.17
C PRO A 41 6.19 2.80 3.07
N SER A 42 7.44 3.09 3.45
CA SER A 42 8.56 3.36 2.54
C SER A 42 9.10 2.14 1.78
N GLN A 43 8.81 0.93 2.23
CA GLN A 43 9.27 -0.31 1.58
C GLN A 43 8.32 -0.80 0.48
N LEU A 44 7.10 -0.24 0.46
CA LEU A 44 6.09 -0.55 -0.54
C LEU A 44 6.29 0.34 -1.77
N HIS A 45 6.34 -0.27 -2.97
CA HIS A 45 6.54 0.48 -4.21
C HIS A 45 5.41 1.50 -4.43
N PRO A 46 5.66 2.70 -5.01
CA PRO A 46 4.61 3.67 -5.34
C PRO A 46 3.44 3.07 -6.13
N ASN A 47 3.74 2.20 -7.09
CA ASN A 47 2.70 1.50 -7.85
C ASN A 47 1.79 0.63 -6.96
N SER A 48 2.38 -0.08 -5.98
CA SER A 48 1.65 -0.94 -5.04
C SER A 48 0.60 -0.17 -4.23
N TRP A 49 0.93 1.04 -3.79
CA TRP A 49 -0.05 1.88 -3.12
C TRP A 49 -1.19 2.31 -4.04
N GLY A 50 -0.93 2.51 -5.34
CA GLY A 50 -1.97 2.79 -6.31
C GLY A 50 -3.05 1.70 -6.34
N PHE A 51 -2.64 0.44 -6.23
CA PHE A 51 -3.58 -0.68 -6.12
C PHE A 51 -4.39 -0.64 -4.82
N LEU A 52 -3.76 -0.36 -3.67
CA LEU A 52 -4.47 -0.24 -2.39
C LEU A 52 -5.54 0.85 -2.47
N ARG A 53 -5.17 2.04 -2.93
CA ARG A 53 -6.08 3.19 -3.08
C ARG A 53 -7.20 2.91 -4.06
N ALA A 54 -6.88 2.38 -5.23
CA ALA A 54 -7.88 2.08 -6.26
C ALA A 54 -8.90 1.04 -5.76
N PHE A 55 -8.46 0.04 -5.00
CA PHE A 55 -9.34 -0.94 -4.39
C PHE A 55 -10.24 -0.33 -3.31
N GLU A 56 -9.69 0.51 -2.42
CA GLU A 56 -10.50 1.22 -1.41
C GLU A 56 -11.56 2.12 -2.04
N VAL A 57 -11.18 2.90 -3.06
CA VAL A 57 -12.11 3.76 -3.79
C VAL A 57 -13.18 2.92 -4.48
N LEU A 58 -12.81 1.82 -5.12
CA LEU A 58 -13.77 0.92 -5.76
C LEU A 58 -14.77 0.34 -4.74
N CYS A 59 -14.28 -0.17 -3.61
CA CYS A 59 -15.13 -0.69 -2.55
C CYS A 59 -16.09 0.38 -2.01
N THR A 60 -15.59 1.60 -1.81
CA THR A 60 -16.40 2.75 -1.37
C THR A 60 -17.49 3.08 -2.38
N VAL A 61 -17.17 3.11 -3.68
CA VAL A 61 -18.14 3.39 -4.76
C VAL A 61 -19.18 2.26 -4.88
N LEU A 62 -18.77 1.01 -4.69
CA LEU A 62 -19.67 -0.15 -4.71
C LEU A 62 -20.46 -0.33 -3.41
N GLY A 63 -20.17 0.44 -2.36
CA GLY A 63 -20.79 0.30 -1.04
C GLY A 63 -20.46 -1.01 -0.33
N VAL A 64 -19.32 -1.62 -0.65
CA VAL A 64 -18.84 -2.87 -0.03
C VAL A 64 -17.71 -2.61 0.95
N GLU A 65 -17.60 -3.46 1.95
CA GLU A 65 -16.52 -3.39 2.93
C GLU A 65 -15.17 -3.74 2.28
N VAL A 66 -14.16 -2.91 2.53
CA VAL A 66 -12.79 -3.18 2.06
C VAL A 66 -12.22 -4.35 2.87
N SER A 67 -11.84 -5.44 2.21
CA SER A 67 -11.28 -6.61 2.88
C SER A 67 -9.90 -6.98 2.34
N LEU A 68 -8.94 -7.15 3.25
CA LEU A 68 -7.57 -7.59 2.93
C LEU A 68 -7.54 -8.94 2.22
N ARG A 69 -8.41 -9.89 2.60
CA ARG A 69 -8.44 -11.22 1.94
C ARG A 69 -8.89 -11.12 0.49
N VAL A 70 -9.91 -10.29 0.24
CA VAL A 70 -10.43 -10.05 -1.11
C VAL A 70 -9.37 -9.35 -1.94
N PHE A 71 -8.70 -8.34 -1.39
CA PHE A 71 -7.57 -7.69 -2.04
C PHE A 71 -6.48 -8.68 -2.46
N LEU A 72 -6.04 -9.56 -1.54
CA LEU A 72 -5.01 -10.56 -1.81
C LEU A 72 -5.45 -11.66 -2.78
N SER A 73 -6.76 -11.85 -3.00
CA SER A 73 -7.25 -12.74 -4.06
C SER A 73 -7.08 -12.14 -5.46
N PHE A 74 -7.14 -10.81 -5.59
CA PHE A 74 -7.01 -10.10 -6.85
C PHE A 74 -5.57 -9.69 -7.17
N TYR A 75 -4.77 -9.40 -6.15
CA TYR A 75 -3.40 -8.91 -6.30
C TYR A 75 -2.38 -9.85 -5.67
N GLN A 76 -1.33 -10.15 -6.44
CA GLN A 76 -0.20 -10.94 -5.96
C GLN A 76 0.91 -10.02 -5.46
N LEU A 77 1.37 -10.27 -4.25
CA LEU A 77 2.55 -9.62 -3.69
C LEU A 77 3.81 -10.32 -4.19
N LYS A 78 4.68 -9.58 -4.88
CA LYS A 78 6.04 -10.03 -5.22
C LYS A 78 7.03 -9.23 -4.38
N ALA A 79 7.83 -9.93 -3.58
CA ALA A 79 8.96 -9.33 -2.91
C ALA A 79 10.15 -9.26 -3.88
N GLY A 80 10.72 -8.07 -4.07
CA GLY A 80 11.98 -7.92 -4.80
C GLY A 80 13.12 -8.65 -4.09
N ALA A 81 14.13 -9.09 -4.85
CA ALA A 81 15.30 -9.76 -4.28
C ALA A 81 16.12 -8.80 -3.39
N PRO A 82 16.84 -9.32 -2.36
CA PRO A 82 17.69 -8.52 -1.47
C PRO A 82 18.76 -7.72 -2.26
N PRO A 83 19.27 -6.58 -1.74
CA PRO A 83 19.19 -6.10 -0.35
C PRO A 83 18.09 -5.06 -0.06
N TYR A 84 17.39 -4.57 -1.08
CA TYR A 84 16.29 -3.60 -0.95
C TYR A 84 15.02 -4.20 -1.54
N GLY A 85 14.53 -5.28 -0.93
CA GLY A 85 13.36 -6.02 -1.40
C GLY A 85 12.09 -5.17 -1.32
N THR A 86 11.88 -4.30 -2.30
CA THR A 86 10.65 -3.52 -2.44
C THR A 86 9.50 -4.48 -2.69
N LEU A 87 8.41 -4.28 -1.98
CA LEU A 87 7.19 -5.05 -2.19
C LEU A 87 6.42 -4.47 -3.37
N SER A 88 6.27 -5.27 -4.43
CA SER A 88 5.50 -4.92 -5.62
C SER A 88 4.23 -5.74 -5.70
N LEU A 89 3.08 -5.08 -5.77
CA LEU A 89 1.83 -5.73 -6.13
C LEU A 89 1.74 -5.84 -7.65
N ASN A 90 1.28 -6.99 -8.13
CA ASN A 90 0.94 -7.23 -9.53
C ASN A 90 -0.48 -7.77 -9.61
N GLY A 91 -1.15 -7.54 -10.74
CA GLY A 91 -2.41 -8.20 -11.04
C GLY A 91 -2.29 -9.72 -10.99
N GLY A 92 -3.32 -10.39 -10.45
CA GLY A 92 -3.38 -11.84 -10.40
C GLY A 92 -3.34 -12.51 -11.77
N LYS A 93 -3.31 -13.85 -11.79
CA LYS A 93 -3.16 -14.69 -13.00
C LYS A 93 -4.20 -14.43 -14.10
N GLU A 94 -5.36 -13.87 -13.75
CA GLU A 94 -6.49 -13.57 -14.64
C GLU A 94 -6.50 -12.12 -15.15
N GLY A 95 -5.47 -11.33 -14.85
CA GLY A 95 -5.44 -9.89 -15.08
C GLY A 95 -5.85 -9.12 -13.83
N GLY A 96 -5.03 -8.15 -13.43
CA GLY A 96 -5.34 -7.29 -12.28
C GLY A 96 -6.58 -6.43 -12.54
N LEU A 97 -7.37 -6.18 -11.50
CA LEU A 97 -8.56 -5.32 -11.57
C LEU A 97 -8.23 -3.89 -12.03
N PHE A 98 -6.98 -3.47 -11.85
CA PHE A 98 -6.43 -2.20 -12.32
C PHE A 98 -5.05 -2.41 -12.95
N THR A 99 -4.64 -1.49 -13.81
CA THR A 99 -3.27 -1.31 -14.29
C THR A 99 -2.89 0.17 -14.08
N PRO A 100 -2.45 0.55 -12.86
CA PRO A 100 -1.99 1.91 -12.63
C PRO A 100 -0.62 2.09 -13.29
N TYR A 101 -0.52 3.10 -14.16
CA TYR A 101 0.68 3.57 -14.86
C TYR A 101 1.46 2.47 -15.61
N SER A 102 1.01 2.17 -16.84
CA SER A 102 1.82 1.53 -17.89
C SER A 102 2.78 2.51 -18.55
#